data_AF-A0A0K0XRT6-F1
#
_entry.id   AF-A0A0K0XRT6-F1
#
_cell.length_a   1.000
_cell.length_b   1.000
_cell.length_c   1.000
_cell.angle_alpha   90.00
_cell.angle_beta   90.00
_cell.angle_gamma   90.00
#
_symmetry.space_group_name_H-M   'P 1'
#
loop_
_entity.id
_entity.type
_entity.pdbx_description
1 polymer ?
#
loop_
_entity_poly.entity_id
_entity_poly.type
_entity_poly.pdbx_seq_one_letter_code
_entity_poly.pdbx_strand_id
1 'polypeptide(L)'
;CALHLRQYNDALLINDTLRMMDAFCSLEEFYSTKADKAFDGTDILLAGLFNENQVELKNLATNVVYENPKMAKLESVLLNQFTPGVQSKGILFSKTRKSTHCLNDWVTKNTALQGAGVKADILTGAGNGITYMTQ
;
A
#
# COMPACT_ATOMS: atom_id res chain seq x y z
N CYS A 1 -20.78 3.04 10.75
CA CYS A 1 -19.68 3.01 11.75
C CYS A 1 -18.72 1.81 11.66
N ALA A 2 -19.15 0.56 11.93
CA ALA A 2 -18.23 -0.58 12.07
C ALA A 2 -17.32 -0.84 10.85
N LEU A 3 -17.83 -0.63 9.63
CA LEU A 3 -17.05 -0.73 8.40
C LEU A 3 -15.89 0.29 8.33
N HIS A 4 -16.13 1.53 8.77
CA HIS A 4 -15.11 2.58 8.81
C HIS A 4 -14.02 2.23 9.82
N LEU A 5 -14.42 1.78 11.03
CA LEU A 5 -13.47 1.31 12.05
C LEU A 5 -12.61 0.16 11.56
N ARG A 6 -13.20 -0.78 10.82
CA ARG A 6 -12.45 -1.87 10.18
C ARG A 6 -11.41 -1.33 9.19
N GLN A 7 -11.80 -0.37 8.34
CA GLN A 7 -10.87 0.23 7.38
C GLN A 7 -9.70 0.95 8.08
N TYR A 8 -9.95 1.67 9.17
CA TYR A 8 -8.88 2.28 9.98
C TYR A 8 -7.96 1.23 10.60
N ASN A 9 -8.51 0.14 11.14
CA ASN A 9 -7.71 -0.95 11.67
C ASN A 9 -6.83 -1.59 10.58
N ASP A 10 -7.38 -1.80 9.38
CA ASP A 10 -6.64 -2.34 8.26
C ASP A 10 -5.50 -1.38 7.82
N ALA A 11 -5.75 -0.07 7.83
CA ALA A 11 -4.72 0.93 7.56
C ALA A 11 -3.59 0.90 8.60
N LEU A 12 -3.90 0.71 9.88
CA LEU A 12 -2.87 0.57 10.94
C LEU A 12 -2.01 -0.69 10.72
N LEU A 13 -2.61 -1.80 10.32
CA LEU A 13 -1.87 -3.03 9.99
C LEU A 13 -0.97 -2.86 8.75
N ILE A 14 -1.43 -2.11 7.74
CA ILE A 14 -0.60 -1.74 6.59
C ILE A 14 0.58 -0.88 7.06
N ASN A 15 0.34 0.11 7.92
CA ASN A 15 1.40 0.99 8.42
C ASN A 15 2.48 0.25 9.21
N ASP A 16 2.13 -0.78 9.99
CA ASP A 16 3.12 -1.60 10.73
C ASP A 16 4.01 -2.43 9.79
N THR A 17 3.48 -2.83 8.63
CA THR A 17 4.15 -3.78 7.73
C THR A 17 4.82 -3.13 6.52
N LEU A 18 4.28 -2.00 6.04
CA LEU A 18 4.67 -1.31 4.81
C LEU A 18 4.89 0.19 5.08
N ARG A 19 4.73 1.05 4.08
CA ARG A 19 4.89 2.51 4.21
C ARG A 19 3.61 3.13 4.75
N MET A 20 3.77 4.23 5.50
CA MET A 20 2.64 5.04 5.95
C MET A 20 1.80 5.58 4.79
N MET A 21 2.43 5.90 3.65
CA MET A 21 1.74 6.29 2.42
C MET A 21 0.79 5.20 1.91
N ASP A 22 1.16 3.91 2.03
CA ASP A 22 0.29 2.81 1.61
C ASP A 22 -0.97 2.71 2.49
N ALA A 23 -0.82 2.97 3.79
CA ALA A 23 -1.93 3.04 4.74
C ALA A 23 -2.86 4.23 4.46
N PHE A 24 -2.29 5.41 4.21
CA PHE A 24 -3.02 6.61 3.83
C PHE A 24 -3.80 6.40 2.53
N CYS A 25 -3.16 5.92 1.47
CA CYS A 25 -3.82 5.65 0.19
C CYS A 25 -4.95 4.63 0.33
N SER A 26 -4.83 3.65 1.24
CA SER A 26 -5.92 2.71 1.51
C SER A 26 -7.15 3.38 2.14
N LEU A 27 -6.97 4.40 2.99
CA LEU A 27 -8.08 5.18 3.53
C LEU A 27 -8.68 6.11 2.47
N GLU A 28 -7.81 6.79 1.71
CA GLU A 28 -8.20 7.70 0.64
C GLU A 28 -9.04 6.99 -0.43
N GLU A 29 -8.62 5.80 -0.87
CA GLU A 29 -9.37 4.95 -1.81
C GLU A 29 -10.75 4.57 -1.26
N PHE A 30 -10.84 4.20 0.03
CA PHE A 30 -12.10 3.81 0.66
C PHE A 30 -13.11 4.95 0.69
N TYR A 31 -12.69 6.15 1.07
CA TYR A 31 -13.58 7.31 1.12
C TYR A 31 -13.90 7.88 -0.27
N SER A 32 -12.96 7.79 -1.22
CA SER A 32 -13.19 8.22 -2.61
C SER A 32 -14.19 7.32 -3.32
N THR A 33 -14.06 5.99 -3.20
CA THR A 33 -14.99 5.03 -3.84
C THR A 33 -16.37 4.99 -3.18
N LYS A 34 -16.47 5.36 -1.90
CA LYS A 34 -17.75 5.51 -1.22
C LYS A 34 -18.48 6.80 -1.61
N ALA A 35 -17.80 7.84 -2.10
CA ALA A 35 -18.42 9.07 -2.56
C ALA A 35 -19.43 8.86 -3.70
N ASP A 36 -19.24 7.80 -4.48
CA ASP A 36 -20.12 7.41 -5.59
C ASP A 36 -21.36 6.61 -5.13
N LYS A 37 -21.47 6.28 -3.84
CA LYS A 37 -22.58 5.51 -3.28
C LYS A 37 -23.49 6.42 -2.46
N ALA A 38 -24.77 6.04 -2.34
CA ALA A 38 -25.72 6.75 -1.50
C ALA A 38 -25.27 6.69 -0.02
N PHE A 39 -24.68 7.77 0.46
CA PHE A 39 -24.29 7.93 1.84
C PHE A 39 -25.51 8.17 2.73
N ASP A 40 -25.57 7.49 3.87
CA ASP A 40 -26.43 7.91 4.97
C ASP A 40 -25.79 9.08 5.75
N GLY A 41 -26.55 9.72 6.64
CA GLY A 41 -26.05 10.86 7.41
C GLY A 41 -24.82 10.54 8.28
N THR A 42 -24.63 9.28 8.65
CA THR A 42 -23.46 8.85 9.44
C THR A 42 -22.22 8.73 8.56
N ASP A 43 -22.36 8.17 7.37
CA ASP A 43 -21.25 8.05 6.45
C ASP A 43 -20.76 9.42 5.95
N ILE A 44 -21.66 10.40 5.76
CA ILE A 44 -21.29 11.80 5.47
C ILE A 44 -20.45 12.38 6.61
N LEU A 45 -20.89 12.20 7.85
CA LEU A 45 -20.17 12.70 9.03
C LEU A 45 -18.77 12.09 9.13
N LEU A 46 -18.65 10.77 8.96
CA LEU A 46 -17.37 10.06 9.04
C LEU A 46 -16.43 10.40 7.87
N ALA A 47 -16.97 10.61 6.67
CA ALA A 47 -16.20 11.10 5.54
C ALA A 47 -15.71 12.55 5.77
N GLY A 48 -16.57 13.40 6.35
CA GLY A 48 -16.19 14.75 6.78
C GLY A 48 -15.02 14.73 7.76
N LEU A 49 -15.09 13.87 8.78
CA LEU A 49 -14.00 13.70 9.75
C LEU A 49 -12.69 13.25 9.08
N PHE A 50 -12.75 12.35 8.10
CA PHE A 50 -11.56 11.98 7.34
C PHE A 50 -10.99 13.16 6.54
N ASN A 51 -11.85 13.90 5.83
CA ASN A 51 -11.45 15.05 5.01
C ASN A 51 -10.79 16.15 5.84
N GLU A 52 -11.30 16.43 7.04
CA GLU A 52 -10.72 17.40 7.98
C GLU A 52 -9.27 17.04 8.36
N ASN A 53 -8.95 15.75 8.45
CA ASN A 53 -7.63 15.25 8.86
C ASN A 53 -6.74 14.84 7.67
N GLN A 54 -7.28 14.80 6.44
CA GLN A 54 -6.60 14.22 5.28
C GLN A 54 -5.25 14.90 4.98
N VAL A 55 -5.20 16.23 5.07
CA VAL A 55 -3.98 17.00 4.79
C VAL A 55 -2.87 16.67 5.80
N GLU A 56 -3.21 16.61 7.09
CA GLU A 56 -2.25 16.26 8.13
C GLU A 56 -1.73 14.83 7.97
N LEU A 57 -2.64 13.87 7.74
CA LEU A 57 -2.29 12.47 7.50
C LEU A 57 -1.36 12.31 6.29
N LYS A 58 -1.62 13.04 5.20
CA LYS A 58 -0.77 13.02 4.01
C LYS A 58 0.61 13.61 4.26
N ASN A 59 0.69 14.70 5.03
CA ASN A 59 1.96 15.32 5.41
C ASN A 59 2.80 14.37 6.27
N LEU A 60 2.19 13.69 7.25
CA LEU A 60 2.86 12.66 8.06
C LEU A 60 3.33 11.48 7.19
N ALA A 61 2.48 11.00 6.28
CA ALA A 61 2.79 9.88 5.40
C ALA A 61 3.91 10.16 4.39
N THR A 62 4.15 11.43 4.05
CA THR A 62 5.24 11.86 3.15
C THR A 62 6.55 12.13 3.91
N ASN A 63 6.51 12.17 5.24
CA ASN A 63 7.70 12.44 6.03
C ASN A 63 8.59 11.20 6.15
N VAL A 64 9.76 11.27 5.52
CA VAL A 64 10.76 10.19 5.50
C VAL A 64 11.26 9.77 6.90
N VAL A 65 11.16 10.64 7.91
CA VAL A 65 11.57 10.33 9.28
C VAL A 65 10.69 9.25 9.92
N TYR A 66 9.44 9.13 9.46
CA TYR A 66 8.49 8.14 9.95
C TYR A 66 8.39 6.91 9.04
N GLU A 67 9.32 6.73 8.10
CA GLU A 67 9.32 5.53 7.28
C GLU A 67 9.59 4.27 8.08
N ASN A 68 8.97 3.18 7.64
CA ASN A 68 9.07 1.88 8.30
C ASN A 68 10.49 1.30 8.11
N PRO A 69 11.25 1.04 9.17
CA PRO A 69 12.61 0.52 9.05
C PRO A 69 12.67 -0.87 8.39
N LYS A 70 11.56 -1.65 8.42
CA LYS A 70 11.46 -2.92 7.69
C LYS A 70 11.56 -2.71 6.17
N MET A 71 11.02 -1.61 5.65
CA MET A 71 11.08 -1.25 4.24
C MET A 71 12.49 -0.86 3.82
N ALA A 72 13.18 -0.02 4.61
CA ALA A 72 14.58 0.33 4.36
C ALA A 72 15.49 -0.91 4.37
N LYS A 73 15.23 -1.86 5.29
CA LYS A 73 15.97 -3.12 5.33
C LYS A 73 15.71 -3.97 4.09
N LEU A 74 14.45 -4.06 3.65
CA LEU A 74 14.08 -4.80 2.44
C LEU A 74 14.75 -4.19 1.20
N GLU A 75 14.76 -2.87 1.07
CA GLU A 75 15.42 -2.16 -0.02
C GLU A 75 16.91 -2.51 -0.09
N SER A 76 17.60 -2.43 1.05
CA SER A 76 19.02 -2.78 1.15
C SER A 76 19.27 -4.23 0.72
N VAL A 77 18.41 -5.17 1.13
CA VAL A 77 18.53 -6.57 0.72
C VAL A 77 18.35 -6.72 -0.79
N LEU A 78 17.35 -6.07 -1.38
CA LEU A 78 17.11 -6.13 -2.83
C LEU A 78 18.28 -5.53 -3.62
N LEU A 79 18.76 -4.35 -3.24
CA LEU A 79 19.90 -3.70 -3.91
C LEU A 79 21.19 -4.53 -3.85
N ASN A 80 21.42 -5.25 -2.76
CA ASN A 80 22.58 -6.11 -2.62
C ASN A 80 22.49 -7.39 -3.48
N GLN A 81 21.29 -7.92 -3.70
CA GLN A 81 21.08 -9.19 -4.43
C GLN A 81 20.84 -8.98 -5.94
N PHE A 82 20.33 -7.82 -6.33
CA PHE A 82 20.07 -7.45 -7.71
C PHE A 82 21.12 -6.45 -8.16
N THR A 83 22.24 -6.96 -8.66
CA THR A 83 23.32 -6.14 -9.22
C THR A 83 23.16 -5.99 -10.74
N PRO A 84 23.44 -4.80 -11.30
CA PRO A 84 23.41 -4.61 -12.74
C PRO A 84 24.32 -5.60 -13.47
N GLY A 85 23.79 -6.25 -14.51
CA GLY A 85 24.53 -7.21 -15.34
C GLY A 85 24.43 -8.66 -14.88
N VAL A 86 23.86 -8.94 -13.70
CA VAL A 86 23.56 -10.30 -13.24
C VAL A 86 22.06 -10.58 -13.39
N GLN A 87 21.70 -11.71 -14.01
CA GLN A 87 20.30 -12.15 -14.05
C GLN A 87 19.89 -12.78 -12.71
N SER A 88 19.52 -11.93 -11.75
CA SER A 88 18.92 -12.34 -10.48
C SER A 88 17.40 -12.51 -10.61
N LYS A 89 16.83 -13.50 -9.92
CA LYS A 89 15.38 -13.70 -9.78
C LYS A 89 15.06 -13.94 -8.31
N GLY A 90 13.91 -13.44 -7.85
CA GLY A 90 13.48 -13.58 -6.46
C GLY A 90 11.98 -13.61 -6.32
N ILE A 91 11.50 -14.09 -5.17
CA ILE A 91 10.09 -14.09 -4.80
C ILE A 91 9.98 -13.41 -3.43
N LEU A 92 9.08 -12.44 -3.32
CA LEU A 92 8.76 -11.77 -2.06
C LEU A 92 7.40 -12.24 -1.58
N PHE A 93 7.36 -12.90 -0.43
CA PHE A 93 6.11 -13.33 0.18
C PHE A 93 5.51 -12.20 1.02
N SER A 94 4.23 -11.92 0.81
CA SER A 94 3.45 -10.98 1.60
C SER A 94 2.17 -11.65 2.11
N LYS A 95 1.67 -11.21 3.27
CA LYS A 95 0.56 -11.90 3.96
C LYS A 95 -0.79 -11.67 3.29
N THR A 96 -1.02 -10.51 2.70
CA THR A 96 -2.33 -10.08 2.18
C THR A 96 -2.24 -9.66 0.71
N ARG A 97 -3.37 -9.70 0.00
CA ARG A 97 -3.43 -9.19 -1.38
C ARG A 97 -3.09 -7.70 -1.45
N LYS A 98 -3.66 -6.90 -0.55
CA LYS A 98 -3.40 -5.45 -0.48
C LYS A 98 -1.91 -5.18 -0.26
N SER A 99 -1.26 -5.89 0.67
CA SER A 99 0.18 -5.75 0.88
C SER A 99 1.00 -6.12 -0.36
N THR A 100 0.59 -7.16 -1.12
CA THR A 100 1.26 -7.51 -2.39
C THR A 100 1.17 -6.37 -3.41
N HIS A 101 0.00 -5.75 -3.57
CA HIS A 101 -0.14 -4.60 -4.46
C HIS A 101 0.69 -3.40 -4.00
N CYS A 102 0.64 -3.05 -2.71
CA CYS A 102 1.42 -1.94 -2.15
C CYS A 102 2.94 -2.17 -2.31
N LEU A 103 3.42 -3.41 -2.10
CA LEU A 103 4.83 -3.76 -2.33
C LEU A 103 5.22 -3.64 -3.80
N ASN A 104 4.38 -4.11 -4.71
CA ASN A 104 4.62 -3.96 -6.14
C ASN A 104 4.69 -2.48 -6.55
N ASP A 105 3.75 -1.68 -6.08
CA ASP A 105 3.73 -0.22 -6.27
C ASP A 105 4.99 0.45 -5.70
N TRP A 106 5.45 0.02 -4.53
CA TRP A 106 6.70 0.51 -3.95
C TRP A 106 7.91 0.16 -4.81
N VAL A 107 8.09 -1.11 -5.19
CA VAL A 107 9.24 -1.54 -6.01
C VAL A 107 9.25 -0.84 -7.36
N THR A 108 8.09 -0.75 -8.01
CA THR A 108 7.96 -0.12 -9.34
C THR A 108 8.15 1.38 -9.32
N LYS A 109 7.96 2.07 -8.17
CA LYS A 109 8.17 3.53 -8.03
C LYS A 109 9.51 3.89 -7.39
N ASN A 110 10.24 2.94 -6.81
CA ASN A 110 11.54 3.17 -6.18
C ASN A 110 12.64 3.30 -7.25
N THR A 111 13.24 4.50 -7.36
CA THR A 111 14.26 4.81 -8.36
C THR A 111 15.57 4.05 -8.17
N ALA A 112 15.95 3.72 -6.93
CA ALA A 112 17.15 2.93 -6.66
C ALA A 112 16.97 1.48 -7.15
N LEU A 113 15.82 0.87 -6.88
CA LEU A 113 15.49 -0.47 -7.36
C LEU A 113 15.35 -0.51 -8.89
N GLN A 114 14.75 0.51 -9.49
CA GLN A 114 14.72 0.67 -10.95
C GLN A 114 16.14 0.77 -11.54
N GLY A 115 17.03 1.57 -10.93
CA GLY A 115 18.43 1.71 -11.35
C GLY A 115 19.22 0.42 -11.23
N ALA A 116 18.88 -0.44 -10.28
CA ALA A 116 19.43 -1.79 -10.13
C ALA A 116 18.85 -2.81 -11.13
N GLY A 117 17.89 -2.41 -11.97
CA GLY A 117 17.26 -3.27 -12.97
C GLY A 117 16.17 -4.20 -12.41
N VAL A 118 15.69 -3.95 -11.19
CA VAL A 118 14.63 -4.74 -10.56
C VAL A 118 13.31 -4.48 -11.28
N LYS A 119 12.65 -5.57 -11.70
CA LYS A 119 11.30 -5.55 -12.25
C LYS A 119 10.43 -6.47 -11.41
N ALA A 120 9.31 -5.95 -10.92
CA ALA A 120 8.38 -6.69 -10.09
C ALA A 120 7.04 -6.86 -10.81
N ASP A 121 6.37 -7.97 -10.48
CA ASP A 121 5.00 -8.25 -10.85
C ASP A 121 4.32 -9.02 -9.71
N ILE A 122 3.00 -9.09 -9.73
CA ILE A 122 2.19 -9.67 -8.66
C ILE A 122 1.77 -11.11 -8.98
N LEU A 123 1.80 -11.96 -7.96
CA LEU A 123 1.17 -13.27 -7.98
C LEU A 123 0.31 -13.42 -6.73
N THR A 124 -1.00 -13.51 -6.92
CA THR A 124 -2.00 -13.73 -5.85
C THR A 124 -2.97 -14.83 -6.27
N GLY A 125 -3.67 -15.45 -5.32
CA GLY A 125 -4.64 -16.51 -5.65
C GLY A 125 -5.86 -15.95 -6.42
N ALA A 126 -6.46 -16.76 -7.29
CA ALA A 126 -7.62 -16.37 -8.13
C ALA A 126 -8.84 -15.84 -7.34
N GLY A 127 -8.95 -16.17 -6.05
CA GLY A 127 -10.03 -15.68 -5.19
C GLY A 127 -11.40 -16.10 -5.70
N ASN A 128 -12.37 -15.17 -5.62
CA ASN A 128 -13.77 -15.44 -5.90
C ASN A 128 -14.16 -15.02 -7.34
N GLY A 129 -13.20 -14.83 -8.26
CA GLY A 129 -13.44 -14.49 -9.67
C GLY A 129 -13.72 -13.00 -9.97
N ILE A 130 -13.69 -12.12 -8.96
CA ILE A 130 -13.98 -10.68 -9.08
C ILE A 130 -12.73 -9.77 -9.14
N THR A 131 -11.52 -10.32 -9.08
CA THR A 131 -10.29 -9.51 -9.03
C THR A 131 -9.17 -10.06 -9.92
N TYR A 132 -8.90 -9.30 -10.99
CA TYR A 132 -7.65 -9.07 -11.74
C TYR A 132 -6.71 -10.23 -12.14
N MET A 133 -7.09 -11.49 -12.00
CA MET A 133 -6.44 -12.58 -12.75
C MET A 133 -7.48 -13.31 -13.59
N THR A 134 -7.42 -13.09 -14.90
CA THR A 134 -7.98 -14.02 -15.87
C THR A 134 -7.03 -15.21 -16.00
N GLN A 135 -7.66 -16.38 -16.07
CA GLN A 135 -7.06 -17.70 -16.22
C GLN A 135 -6.20 -17.82 -17.47
#